data_AF-A0A260W1F8-F1
#
_entry.id   AF-A0A260W1F8-F1
#
_cell.length_a   1.000
_cell.length_b   1.000
_cell.length_c   1.000
_cell.angle_alpha   90.00
_cell.angle_beta   90.00
_cell.angle_gamma   90.00
#
_symmetry.space_group_name_H-M   'P 1'
#
loop_
_entity.id
_entity.type
_entity.pdbx_description
1 polymer ?
#
loop_
_entity_poly.entity_id
_entity_poly.type
_entity_poly.pdbx_seq_one_letter_code
_entity_poly.pdbx_strand_id
1 'polypeptide(L)'
;MRLDQLVVEQAGVDRVRVSGVAGEQIPRALKAGVVADYGWGNVMTMLVTGMDCGRKIDYALKQLWAEFPRGRDTFDDVVVNTIGRQIDNPGSLDEATTLLRIAVADKDKSLVGRFSRVVVELVLGGYRGWL
;
A
#
# COMPACT_ATOMS: atom_id res chain seq x y z
N MET A 1 13.67 -22.80 -8.55
CA MET A 1 13.21 -22.77 -9.95
C MET A 1 14.08 -23.75 -10.72
N ARG A 2 13.50 -24.84 -11.22
CA ARG A 2 14.21 -25.86 -11.99
C ARG A 2 13.78 -25.74 -13.46
N LEU A 3 14.75 -25.68 -14.36
CA LEU A 3 14.53 -25.68 -15.80
C LEU A 3 14.86 -27.09 -16.28
N ASP A 4 13.86 -27.82 -16.76
CA ASP A 4 14.02 -29.23 -17.10
C ASP A 4 14.50 -29.43 -18.55
N GLN A 5 14.17 -28.52 -19.46
CA GLN A 5 14.69 -28.52 -20.82
C GLN A 5 15.08 -27.12 -21.27
N LEU A 6 16.31 -26.99 -21.78
CA LEU A 6 16.86 -25.81 -22.41
C LEU A 6 17.71 -26.26 -23.60
N VAL A 7 17.38 -25.82 -24.81
CA VAL A 7 18.23 -26.01 -26.00
C VAL A 7 18.88 -24.67 -26.32
N VAL A 8 20.22 -24.65 -26.34
CA VAL A 8 21.01 -23.48 -26.70
C VAL A 8 21.78 -23.79 -27.97
N GLU A 9 21.51 -23.04 -29.02
CA GLU A 9 22.18 -23.14 -30.32
C GLU A 9 22.96 -21.87 -30.59
N GLN A 10 24.20 -21.99 -31.11
CA GLN A 10 24.99 -20.83 -31.47
C GLN A 10 24.43 -20.19 -32.76
N ALA A 11 23.96 -18.95 -32.64
CA ALA A 11 23.32 -18.19 -33.71
C ALA A 11 24.19 -17.03 -34.24
N GLY A 12 25.41 -16.86 -33.71
CA GLY A 12 26.40 -15.87 -34.14
C GLY A 12 27.56 -15.78 -33.14
N VAL A 13 28.61 -15.00 -33.46
CA VAL A 13 29.82 -14.85 -32.63
C VAL A 13 29.49 -14.46 -31.18
N ASP A 14 28.53 -13.55 -30.99
CA ASP A 14 28.06 -13.09 -29.67
C ASP A 14 26.54 -13.31 -29.48
N ARG A 15 25.97 -14.33 -30.14
CA ARG A 15 24.52 -14.57 -30.09
C ARG A 15 24.21 -16.05 -30.01
N VAL A 16 23.44 -16.41 -28.98
CA VAL A 16 22.82 -17.73 -28.87
C VAL A 16 21.33 -17.63 -29.10
N ARG A 17 20.76 -18.65 -29.74
CA ARG A 17 19.33 -18.88 -29.78
C ARG A 17 18.99 -19.86 -28.67
N VAL A 18 18.12 -19.43 -27.77
CA VAL A 18 17.57 -20.27 -26.71
C VAL A 18 16.17 -20.68 -27.12
N SER A 19 15.90 -21.98 -27.16
CA SER A 19 14.58 -22.53 -27.53
C SER A 19 14.25 -23.79 -26.72
N GLY A 20 12.99 -24.25 -26.79
CA GLY A 20 12.55 -25.45 -26.08
C GLY A 20 12.48 -25.31 -24.56
N VAL A 21 12.34 -24.08 -24.04
CA VAL A 21 12.24 -23.84 -22.60
C VAL A 21 10.93 -24.40 -22.06
N ALA A 22 11.01 -25.55 -21.40
CA ALA A 22 9.92 -26.12 -20.62
C ALA A 22 10.29 -26.05 -19.13
N GLY A 23 9.53 -25.25 -18.39
CA GLY A 23 9.61 -25.18 -16.93
C GLY A 23 8.46 -25.96 -16.29
N GLU A 24 8.63 -26.34 -15.03
CA GLU A 24 7.60 -26.96 -14.21
C GLU A 24 6.29 -26.13 -14.22
N GLN A 25 5.14 -26.80 -14.23
CA GLN A 25 3.83 -26.16 -14.31
C GLN A 25 3.63 -25.23 -13.12
N ILE A 26 3.56 -23.92 -13.40
CA ILE A 26 3.39 -22.89 -12.38
C ILE A 26 2.10 -23.20 -11.57
N PRO A 27 2.14 -23.19 -10.22
CA PRO A 27 0.94 -23.36 -9.41
C PRO A 27 -0.13 -22.36 -9.84
N ARG A 28 -1.40 -22.79 -9.93
CA ARG A 28 -2.53 -21.96 -10.40
C ARG A 28 -2.64 -20.58 -9.72
N ALA A 29 -2.09 -20.44 -8.52
CA ALA A 29 -2.00 -19.19 -7.76
C ALA A 29 -0.56 -18.64 -7.78
N LEU A 30 -0.08 -18.23 -8.95
CA LEU A 30 1.15 -17.44 -9.00
C LEU A 30 0.84 -16.01 -8.55
N LYS A 31 1.51 -15.55 -7.49
CA LYS A 31 1.58 -14.13 -7.15
C LYS A 31 2.45 -13.42 -8.19
N ALA A 32 1.86 -13.07 -9.33
CA ALA A 32 2.52 -12.26 -10.34
C ALA A 32 2.51 -10.80 -9.87
N GLY A 33 3.69 -10.23 -9.60
CA GLY A 33 3.85 -8.80 -9.39
C GLY A 33 4.00 -8.12 -10.74
N VAL A 34 2.96 -7.43 -11.22
CA VAL A 34 3.09 -6.53 -12.36
C VAL A 34 3.66 -5.22 -11.83
N VAL A 35 4.91 -4.92 -12.19
CA VAL A 35 5.48 -3.58 -12.00
C VAL A 35 5.12 -2.78 -13.23
N ALA A 36 3.95 -2.15 -13.19
CA ALA A 36 3.55 -1.17 -14.20
C ALA A 36 4.17 0.19 -13.86
N ASP A 37 4.41 1.00 -14.89
CA ASP A 37 4.81 2.40 -14.72
C ASP A 37 3.58 3.21 -14.27
N TYR A 38 3.21 3.03 -13.00
CA TYR A 38 1.96 3.52 -12.41
C TYR A 38 2.12 4.90 -11.73
N GLY A 39 3.20 5.61 -12.03
CA GLY A 39 3.56 6.86 -11.38
C GLY A 39 4.18 6.65 -10.00
N TRP A 40 3.85 7.54 -9.07
CA TRP A 40 4.43 7.59 -7.73
C TRP A 40 3.43 7.03 -6.72
N GLY A 41 3.90 6.19 -5.81
CA GLY A 41 3.11 5.63 -4.72
C GLY A 41 3.65 6.04 -3.35
N ASN A 42 2.76 6.17 -2.37
CA ASN A 42 3.13 6.42 -0.99
C ASN A 42 2.20 5.67 -0.04
N VAL A 43 2.76 5.15 1.05
CA VAL A 43 2.04 4.37 2.05
C VAL A 43 2.42 4.89 3.42
N MET A 44 1.41 5.28 4.20
CA MET A 44 1.60 5.67 5.60
C MET A 44 0.71 4.83 6.51
N THR A 45 1.25 4.47 7.66
CA THR A 45 0.55 3.68 8.69
C THR A 45 0.51 4.49 9.98
N MET A 46 -0.69 4.69 10.51
CA MET A 46 -0.94 5.37 11.77
C MET A 46 -1.43 4.36 12.81
N LEU A 47 -0.99 4.51 14.05
CA LEU A 47 -1.49 3.73 15.18
C LEU A 47 -2.68 4.47 15.78
N VAL A 48 -3.83 3.81 15.84
CA VAL A 48 -5.05 4.34 16.45
C VAL A 48 -5.31 3.53 17.72
N THR A 49 -5.18 4.19 18.87
CA THR A 49 -5.31 3.56 20.19
C THR A 49 -6.60 3.96 20.91
N GLY A 50 -7.07 3.07 21.79
CA GLY A 50 -8.13 3.34 22.76
C GLY A 50 -9.54 3.02 22.28
N MET A 51 -10.53 3.43 23.07
CA MET A 51 -11.95 3.16 22.80
C MET A 51 -12.42 3.81 21.49
N ASP A 52 -13.32 3.14 20.77
CA ASP A 52 -13.92 3.55 19.50
C ASP A 52 -12.91 3.82 18.35
N CYS A 53 -11.98 2.89 18.12
CA CYS A 53 -11.01 2.99 17.04
C CYS A 53 -11.67 3.24 15.67
N GLY A 54 -12.82 2.61 15.39
CA GLY A 54 -13.56 2.84 14.14
C GLY A 54 -13.98 4.29 13.95
N ARG A 55 -14.56 4.91 14.99
CA ARG A 55 -15.00 6.32 14.93
C ARG A 55 -13.82 7.27 14.75
N LYS A 56 -12.69 6.98 15.38
CA LYS A 56 -11.45 7.76 15.22
C LYS A 56 -10.88 7.63 13.81
N ILE A 57 -10.88 6.42 13.24
CA ILE A 57 -10.45 6.17 11.86
C ILE A 57 -11.32 6.94 10.88
N ASP A 58 -12.65 6.88 11.03
CA ASP A 58 -13.57 7.61 10.17
C ASP A 58 -13.33 9.12 10.23
N TYR A 59 -13.08 9.64 11.43
CA TYR A 59 -12.79 11.04 11.64
C TYR A 59 -11.44 11.45 11.02
N ALA A 60 -10.40 10.65 11.24
CA ALA A 60 -9.08 10.81 10.63
C ALA A 60 -9.16 10.87 9.10
N LEU A 61 -9.90 9.94 8.50
CA LEU A 61 -10.10 9.88 7.05
C LEU A 61 -10.87 11.11 6.54
N LYS A 62 -11.92 11.54 7.24
CA LYS A 62 -12.67 12.75 6.87
C LYS A 62 -11.77 13.99 6.86
N GLN A 63 -10.95 14.17 7.90
CA GLN A 63 -10.03 15.30 7.96
C GLN A 63 -8.95 15.22 6.89
N LEU A 64 -8.36 14.05 6.69
CA LEU A 64 -7.39 13.81 5.62
C LEU A 64 -7.94 14.19 4.25
N TRP A 65 -9.12 13.70 3.90
CA TRP A 65 -9.69 13.97 2.59
C TRP A 65 -10.18 15.41 2.45
N ALA A 66 -10.54 16.10 3.53
CA ALA A 66 -10.90 17.52 3.47
C ALA A 66 -9.74 18.44 3.02
N GLU A 67 -8.49 18.01 3.19
CA GLU A 67 -7.30 18.77 2.77
C GLU A 67 -7.05 18.69 1.25
N PHE A 68 -7.81 17.87 0.52
CA PHE A 68 -7.71 17.70 -0.92
C PHE A 68 -8.99 18.18 -1.63
N PRO A 69 -8.90 19.00 -2.71
CA PRO A 69 -10.07 19.60 -3.35
C PRO A 69 -11.13 18.60 -3.85
N ARG A 70 -10.71 17.40 -4.27
CA ARG A 70 -11.61 16.32 -4.70
C ARG A 70 -11.67 15.17 -3.69
N GLY A 71 -11.19 15.40 -2.47
CA GLY A 71 -11.12 14.39 -1.44
C GLY A 71 -10.28 13.19 -1.85
N ARG A 72 -10.83 11.99 -1.66
CA ARG A 72 -10.19 10.73 -2.06
C ARG A 72 -9.92 10.65 -3.57
N ASP A 73 -10.82 11.20 -4.39
CA ASP A 73 -10.74 11.16 -5.85
C ASP A 73 -9.71 12.14 -6.43
N THR A 74 -8.93 12.79 -5.57
CA THR A 74 -7.76 13.55 -5.98
C THR A 74 -6.64 12.65 -6.50
N PHE A 75 -6.55 11.38 -6.08
CA PHE A 75 -5.52 10.43 -6.49
C PHE A 75 -6.06 9.40 -7.49
N ASP A 76 -5.20 8.93 -8.40
CA ASP A 76 -5.53 7.83 -9.34
C ASP A 76 -5.88 6.51 -8.63
N ASP A 77 -5.20 6.17 -7.54
CA ASP A 77 -5.52 4.99 -6.71
C ASP A 77 -5.38 5.31 -5.21
N VAL A 78 -6.30 4.78 -4.41
CA VAL A 78 -6.30 4.89 -2.96
C VAL A 78 -6.73 3.57 -2.35
N VAL A 79 -5.89 3.01 -1.48
CA VAL A 79 -6.20 1.83 -0.68
C VAL A 79 -6.14 2.21 0.80
N VAL A 80 -7.24 1.96 1.52
CA VAL A 80 -7.33 2.17 2.97
C VAL A 80 -7.59 0.82 3.62
N ASN A 81 -6.71 0.43 4.53
CA ASN A 81 -6.81 -0.81 5.27
C ASN A 81 -6.71 -0.55 6.76
N THR A 82 -7.53 -1.26 7.52
CA THR A 82 -7.45 -1.31 8.96
C THR A 82 -6.91 -2.69 9.35
N ILE A 83 -5.82 -2.73 10.11
CA ILE A 83 -5.15 -3.97 10.53
C ILE A 83 -5.22 -4.06 12.04
N GLY A 84 -5.69 -5.19 12.54
CA GLY A 84 -6.03 -5.39 13.96
C GLY A 84 -7.54 -5.35 14.18
N ARG A 85 -7.96 -5.77 15.37
CA ARG A 85 -9.36 -5.80 15.79
C ARG A 85 -9.47 -5.13 17.15
N GLN A 86 -10.51 -4.35 17.35
CA GLN A 86 -10.84 -3.83 18.67
C GLN A 86 -11.21 -4.97 19.62
N ILE A 87 -10.53 -5.03 20.76
CA ILE A 87 -10.78 -5.98 21.85
C ILE A 87 -11.47 -5.21 22.98
N ASP A 88 -12.56 -5.77 23.52
CA ASP A 88 -13.22 -5.22 24.70
C ASP A 88 -12.35 -5.47 25.93
N ASN A 89 -12.03 -4.40 26.67
CA ASN A 89 -11.14 -4.41 27.84
C ASN A 89 -9.77 -5.10 27.57
N PRO A 90 -8.92 -4.52 26.70
CA PRO A 90 -7.65 -5.11 26.32
C PRO A 90 -6.68 -5.18 27.50
N GLY A 91 -5.92 -6.28 27.57
CA GLY A 91 -4.93 -6.50 28.64
C GLY A 91 -3.62 -5.74 28.43
N SER A 92 -3.41 -5.19 27.23
CA SER A 92 -2.23 -4.42 26.86
C SER A 92 -2.55 -3.28 25.88
N LEU A 93 -1.64 -2.33 25.75
CA LEU A 93 -1.78 -1.24 24.78
C LEU A 93 -1.74 -1.77 23.33
N ASP A 94 -0.95 -2.81 23.08
CA ASP A 94 -0.84 -3.44 21.76
C ASP A 94 -2.19 -4.05 21.33
N GLU A 95 -2.88 -4.72 22.26
CA GLU A 95 -4.25 -5.22 22.06
C GLU A 95 -5.28 -4.10 21.89
N ALA A 96 -5.02 -2.92 22.45
CA ALA A 96 -5.85 -1.73 22.32
C ALA A 96 -5.56 -0.91 21.04
N THR A 97 -4.64 -1.36 20.20
CA THR A 97 -4.15 -0.60 19.04
C THR A 97 -4.64 -1.21 17.72
N THR A 98 -5.19 -0.37 16.88
CA THR A 98 -5.54 -0.69 15.49
C THR A 98 -4.67 0.13 14.55
N LEU A 99 -4.11 -0.50 13.52
CA LEU A 99 -3.31 0.19 12.51
C LEU A 99 -4.20 0.68 11.37
N LEU A 100 -4.13 1.96 11.06
CA LEU A 100 -4.72 2.55 9.87
C LEU A 100 -3.63 2.72 8.80
N ARG A 101 -3.67 1.89 7.77
CA ARG A 101 -2.75 1.96 6.63
C ARG A 101 -3.46 2.61 5.44
N ILE A 102 -2.88 3.68 4.92
CA ILE A 102 -3.37 4.39 3.74
C ILE A 102 -2.27 4.39 2.69
N ALA A 103 -2.61 3.88 1.51
CA ALA A 103 -1.77 3.93 0.33
C ALA A 103 -2.44 4.82 -0.73
N VAL A 104 -1.66 5.68 -1.36
CA VAL A 104 -2.08 6.49 -2.51
C VAL A 104 -1.10 6.27 -3.66
N ALA A 105 -1.59 6.33 -4.89
CA ALA A 105 -0.75 6.39 -6.09
C ALA A 105 -1.31 7.42 -7.07
N ASP A 106 -0.40 8.16 -7.72
CA ASP A 106 -0.73 9.16 -8.74
C ASP A 106 0.47 9.43 -9.65
N LYS A 107 0.21 9.91 -10.87
CA LYS A 107 1.27 10.35 -11.79
C LYS A 107 1.98 11.62 -11.31
N ASP A 108 1.30 12.48 -10.55
CA ASP A 108 1.87 13.69 -9.97
C ASP A 108 2.64 13.40 -8.67
N LYS A 109 3.97 13.40 -8.77
CA LYS A 109 4.88 13.23 -7.62
C LYS A 109 4.65 14.27 -6.52
N SER A 110 4.32 15.51 -6.88
CA SER A 110 4.14 16.59 -5.92
C SER A 110 2.88 16.38 -5.08
N LEU A 111 1.82 15.88 -5.71
CA LEU A 111 0.58 15.49 -5.04
C LEU A 111 0.80 14.34 -4.05
N VAL A 112 1.52 13.29 -4.47
CA VAL A 112 1.90 12.15 -3.63
C VAL A 112 2.84 12.56 -2.49
N GLY A 113 3.70 13.56 -2.71
CA GLY A 113 4.53 14.16 -1.66
C GLY A 113 3.71 14.98 -0.64
N ARG A 114 2.73 15.75 -1.12
CA ARG A 114 1.81 16.53 -0.27
C ARG A 114 1.00 15.62 0.66
N PHE A 115 0.61 14.43 0.20
CA PHE A 115 -0.06 13.42 1.03
C PHE A 115 0.68 13.15 2.34
N SER A 116 1.99 12.87 2.29
CA SER A 116 2.75 12.61 3.51
C SER A 116 2.76 13.79 4.47
N ARG A 117 2.92 15.01 3.93
CA ARG A 117 2.92 16.22 4.74
C ARG A 117 1.60 16.40 5.47
N VAL A 118 0.48 16.22 4.77
CA VAL A 118 -0.87 16.32 5.37
C VAL A 118 -1.07 15.27 6.45
N VAL A 119 -0.67 14.01 6.21
CA VAL A 119 -0.79 12.95 7.22
C VAL A 119 0.04 13.28 8.46
N VAL A 120 1.28 13.76 8.28
CA VAL A 120 2.14 14.19 9.41
C VAL A 120 1.50 15.35 10.18
N GLU A 121 0.97 16.35 9.48
CA GLU A 121 0.29 17.49 10.10
C GLU A 121 -0.95 17.06 10.90
N LEU A 122 -1.72 16.08 10.41
CA LEU A 122 -2.88 15.52 11.12
C LEU A 122 -2.48 14.72 12.37
N VAL A 123 -1.41 13.92 12.28
CA VAL A 123 -0.89 13.16 13.43
C VAL A 123 -0.33 14.11 14.49
N LEU A 124 0.41 15.15 14.09
CA LEU A 124 1.02 16.11 15.02
C LEU A 124 0.03 17.11 15.60
N GLY A 125 -0.95 17.57 14.82
CA GLY A 125 -1.99 18.48 15.30
C GLY A 125 -3.03 17.81 16.19
N GLY A 126 -3.01 16.47 16.25
CA GLY A 126 -4.14 15.66 16.68
C GLY A 126 -5.31 15.82 15.72
N TYR A 127 -6.17 14.81 15.66
CA TYR A 127 -7.41 14.95 14.90
C TYR A 127 -8.21 16.11 15.50
N ARG A 128 -8.32 17.22 14.75
CA ARG A 128 -8.86 18.49 15.29
C ARG A 128 -10.24 18.23 15.89
N GLY A 129 -10.42 18.40 17.20
CA GLY A 129 -11.69 18.13 17.88
C GLY A 129 -11.74 16.84 18.70
N TRP A 130 -10.61 16.17 18.96
CA TRP A 130 -10.57 14.98 19.82
C TRP A 130 -9.50 14.96 20.93
N LEU A 131 -8.34 15.62 20.76
CA LEU A 131 -7.38 15.72 21.87
C LEU A 131 -7.96 16.49 23.06
#